data_AF-A0A846NCU1-F1
#
_entry.id   AF-A0A846NCU1-F1
#
_cell.length_a   1.000
_cell.length_b   1.000
_cell.length_c   1.000
_cell.angle_alpha   90.00
_cell.angle_beta   90.00
_cell.angle_gamma   90.00
#
_symmetry.space_group_name_H-M   'P 1'
#
loop_
_entity.id
_entity.type
_entity.pdbx_description
1 polymer ?
#
loop_
_entity_poly.entity_id
_entity_poly.type
_entity_poly.pdbx_seq_one_letter_code
_entity_poly.pdbx_strand_id
1 'polypeptide(L)'
;GDSGSITPKGIHFHLGSQITRVDPYLRCVEKMAEFISHLRKEGVDLEYMDMGGGFGIAYRGKESPLDIEELANRLTPFIREHKLKLIM
;
A
#
# COMPACT_ATOMS: atom_id res chain seq x y z
N GLY A 1 -1.18 -18.92 -14.89
CA GLY A 1 -2.14 -20.03 -14.90
C GLY A 1 -3.52 -19.43 -14.87
N ASP A 2 -4.31 -19.65 -15.92
CA ASP A 2 -5.66 -19.11 -16.06
C ASP A 2 -6.66 -20.14 -15.51
N SER A 3 -7.36 -19.81 -14.43
CA SER A 3 -8.38 -20.68 -13.84
C SER A 3 -9.77 -20.49 -14.46
N GLY A 4 -9.91 -19.65 -15.50
CA GLY A 4 -11.13 -19.44 -16.29
C GLY A 4 -12.29 -18.75 -15.57
N SER A 5 -12.29 -18.73 -14.23
CA SER A 5 -13.34 -18.15 -13.39
C SER A 5 -12.84 -17.08 -12.41
N ILE A 6 -11.53 -16.85 -12.34
CA ILE A 6 -10.91 -15.89 -11.41
C ILE A 6 -9.95 -15.00 -12.18
N THR A 7 -10.13 -13.69 -12.05
CA THR A 7 -9.19 -12.69 -12.56
C THR A 7 -8.61 -11.90 -11.37
N PRO A 8 -7.31 -12.02 -11.07
CA PRO A 8 -6.67 -11.17 -10.08
C PRO A 8 -6.76 -9.70 -10.51
N LYS A 9 -7.27 -8.84 -9.63
CA LYS A 9 -7.42 -7.40 -9.90
C LYS A 9 -6.55 -6.51 -9.01
N GLY A 10 -6.12 -7.01 -7.86
CA GLY A 10 -5.28 -6.24 -6.97
C GLY A 10 -4.58 -7.09 -5.94
N ILE A 11 -3.83 -6.40 -5.08
CA ILE A 11 -3.15 -6.96 -3.92
C ILE A 11 -3.55 -6.20 -2.67
N HIS A 12 -3.63 -6.90 -1.55
CA HIS A 12 -3.92 -6.33 -0.24
C HIS A 12 -2.78 -6.65 0.74
N PHE A 13 -2.43 -5.69 1.58
CA PHE A 13 -1.62 -5.93 2.76
C PHE A 13 -2.12 -5.13 3.96
N HIS A 14 -1.77 -5.59 5.16
CA HIS A 14 -2.08 -4.89 6.40
C HIS A 14 -0.90 -4.99 7.36
N LEU A 15 -0.37 -3.85 7.76
CA LEU A 15 0.81 -3.76 8.63
C LEU A 15 0.52 -4.01 10.11
N GLY A 16 -0.76 -4.04 10.49
CA GLY A 16 -1.23 -4.04 11.87
C GLY A 16 -1.83 -2.69 12.25
N SER A 17 -2.03 -2.49 13.56
CA SER A 17 -2.71 -1.31 14.10
C SER A 17 -1.76 -0.40 14.87
N GLN A 18 -2.19 0.86 15.04
CA GLN A 18 -1.51 1.87 15.85
C GLN A 18 -0.11 2.26 15.34
N ILE A 19 0.06 2.29 14.02
CA ILE A 19 1.31 2.70 13.38
C ILE A 19 1.33 4.21 13.24
N THR A 20 2.19 4.87 14.00
CA THR A 20 2.32 6.34 14.04
C THR A 20 3.43 6.89 13.16
N ARG A 21 4.19 6.03 12.48
CA ARG A 21 5.31 6.41 11.61
C ARG A 21 4.97 6.15 10.15
N VAL A 22 5.45 7.02 9.27
CA VAL A 22 5.28 6.90 7.81
C VAL A 22 6.18 5.82 7.23
N ASP A 23 7.41 5.65 7.74
CA ASP A 23 8.42 4.74 7.17
C ASP A 23 7.96 3.29 6.96
N PRO A 24 7.23 2.64 7.89
CA PRO A 24 6.76 1.27 7.69
C PRO A 24 5.84 1.13 6.47
N TYR A 25 4.95 2.11 6.23
CA TYR A 25 4.08 2.11 5.06
C TYR A 25 4.89 2.21 3.77
N LEU A 26 5.86 3.13 3.71
CA LEU A 26 6.71 3.31 2.53
C LEU A 26 7.50 2.06 2.17
N ARG A 27 8.15 1.43 3.17
CA ARG A 27 8.90 0.19 2.94
C ARG A 27 8.01 -0.95 2.44
N CYS A 28 6.77 -1.02 2.89
CA CYS A 28 5.85 -2.05 2.42
C CYS A 28 5.36 -1.76 0.99
N VAL A 29 5.01 -0.52 0.71
CA VAL A 29 4.59 -0.09 -0.63
C VAL A 29 5.71 -0.34 -1.65
N GLU A 30 6.97 -0.01 -1.33
CA GLU A 30 8.16 -0.34 -2.15
C GLU A 30 8.22 -1.83 -2.50
N LYS A 31 8.17 -2.71 -1.48
CA LYS A 31 8.16 -4.16 -1.69
C LYS A 31 6.96 -4.63 -2.52
N MET A 32 5.80 -4.03 -2.31
CA MET A 32 4.60 -4.39 -3.08
C MET A 32 4.74 -4.00 -4.54
N ALA A 33 5.33 -2.86 -4.89
CA ALA A 33 5.53 -2.57 -6.31
C ALA A 33 6.62 -3.41 -6.97
N GLU A 34 7.68 -3.77 -6.26
CA GLU A 34 8.64 -4.77 -6.77
C GLU A 34 7.92 -6.07 -7.12
N PHE A 35 7.03 -6.53 -6.23
CA PHE A 35 6.23 -7.72 -6.46
C PHE A 35 5.24 -7.56 -7.62
N ILE A 36 4.54 -6.43 -7.72
CA ILE A 36 3.62 -6.13 -8.84
C ILE A 36 4.38 -6.07 -10.17
N SER A 37 5.57 -5.47 -10.18
CA SER A 37 6.44 -5.43 -11.35
C SER A 37 6.84 -6.83 -11.80
N HIS A 38 7.16 -7.72 -10.85
CA HIS A 38 7.40 -9.13 -11.14
C HIS A 38 6.15 -9.83 -11.70
N LEU A 39 4.99 -9.66 -11.07
CA LEU A 39 3.72 -10.24 -11.55
C LEU A 39 3.35 -9.78 -12.97
N ARG A 40 3.60 -8.51 -13.30
CA ARG A 40 3.38 -7.98 -14.66
C ARG A 40 4.24 -8.69 -15.70
N LYS A 41 5.50 -9.05 -15.36
CA LYS A 41 6.37 -9.83 -16.25
C LYS A 41 5.85 -11.25 -16.47
N GLU A 42 5.15 -11.80 -15.48
CA GLU A 42 4.47 -13.10 -15.55
C GLU A 42 3.08 -13.02 -16.22
N GLY A 43 2.70 -11.86 -16.76
CA GLY A 43 1.42 -11.65 -17.46
C GLY A 43 0.22 -11.37 -16.55
N VAL A 44 0.44 -11.10 -15.26
CA VAL A 44 -0.60 -10.70 -14.32
C VAL A 44 -0.59 -9.19 -14.15
N ASP A 45 -1.57 -8.50 -14.73
CA ASP A 45 -1.71 -7.05 -14.59
C ASP A 45 -2.71 -6.71 -13.47
N LEU A 46 -2.20 -6.06 -12.42
CA LEU A 46 -2.98 -5.63 -11.27
C LEU A 46 -3.33 -4.15 -11.38
N GLU A 47 -4.57 -3.82 -11.05
CA GLU A 47 -5.14 -2.47 -11.10
C GLU A 47 -5.16 -1.79 -9.72
N TYR A 48 -5.28 -2.56 -8.64
CA TYR A 48 -5.50 -2.06 -7.28
C TYR A 48 -4.38 -2.48 -6.31
N MET A 49 -4.00 -1.56 -5.44
CA MET A 49 -3.20 -1.84 -4.24
C MET A 49 -3.99 -1.35 -3.03
N ASP A 50 -4.33 -2.27 -2.14
CA ASP A 50 -4.97 -1.98 -0.86
C ASP A 50 -3.94 -2.07 0.26
N MET A 51 -3.76 -0.95 0.96
CA MET A 51 -2.79 -0.78 2.03
C MET A 51 -3.35 -1.13 3.42
N GLY A 52 -4.66 -1.37 3.49
CA GLY A 52 -5.42 -1.45 4.72
C GLY A 52 -5.32 -0.16 5.56
N GLY A 53 -5.80 -0.26 6.80
CA GLY A 53 -5.76 0.84 7.76
C GLY A 53 -4.64 0.70 8.80
N GLY A 54 -4.99 0.98 10.06
CA GLY A 54 -4.07 0.86 11.20
C GLY A 54 -3.30 2.13 11.53
N PHE A 55 -3.69 3.27 10.94
CA PHE A 55 -3.13 4.58 11.19
C PHE A 55 -3.24 4.94 12.67
N GLY A 56 -2.10 5.15 13.31
CA GLY A 56 -2.04 5.41 14.74
C GLY A 56 -2.53 6.80 15.10
N ILE A 57 -3.28 6.88 16.19
CA ILE A 57 -3.73 8.15 16.79
C ILE A 57 -2.96 8.42 18.09
N ALA A 58 -2.94 9.67 18.56
CA ALA A 58 -2.40 9.97 19.88
C ALA A 58 -3.43 9.61 20.95
N TYR A 59 -3.20 8.54 21.72
CA TYR A 59 -4.08 8.18 22.84
C TYR A 59 -3.75 8.99 24.10
N ARG A 60 -2.50 9.45 24.21
CA ARG A 60 -2.00 10.24 25.34
C ARG A 60 -1.34 11.51 24.82
N GLY A 61 -1.36 12.58 25.62
CA GLY A 61 -0.92 13.92 25.20
C GLY A 61 0.57 14.09 24.83
N LYS A 62 1.39 13.04 24.90
CA LYS A 62 2.81 13.07 24.46
C LYS A 62 3.07 12.27 23.18
N GLU A 63 2.05 11.61 22.64
CA GLU A 63 2.16 10.82 21.42
C GLU A 63 1.85 11.70 20.21
N SER A 64 2.57 11.48 19.11
CA SER A 64 2.23 12.05 17.81
C SER A 64 1.40 11.02 17.04
N PRO A 65 0.25 11.40 16.47
CA PRO A 65 -0.46 10.54 15.53
C PRO A 65 0.36 10.39 14.24
N LEU A 66 -0.07 9.48 13.37
CA LEU A 66 0.48 9.40 12.03
C LEU A 66 0.24 10.70 11.27
N ASP A 67 1.28 11.23 10.64
CA ASP A 67 1.16 12.35 9.70
C ASP A 67 0.61 11.84 8.37
N ILE A 68 -0.71 12.02 8.17
CA ILE A 68 -1.43 11.59 6.97
C ILE A 68 -1.00 12.40 5.74
N GLU A 69 -0.67 13.68 5.93
CA GLU A 69 -0.25 14.54 4.83
C GLU A 69 1.13 14.13 4.33
N GLU A 70 2.07 13.89 5.24
CA GLU A 70 3.38 13.34 4.89
C GLU A 70 3.23 11.99 4.17
N LEU A 71 2.41 11.08 4.71
CA LEU A 71 2.16 9.78 4.09
C LEU A 71 1.63 9.93 2.66
N ALA A 72 0.59 10.75 2.45
CA ALA A 72 -0.02 10.97 1.14
C ALA A 72 0.96 11.58 0.13
N ASN A 73 1.75 12.58 0.56
CA ASN A 73 2.77 13.23 -0.26
C ASN A 73 3.85 12.25 -0.71
N ARG A 74 4.24 11.32 0.17
CA ARG A 74 5.26 10.31 -0.13
C ARG A 74 4.73 9.14 -0.97
N LEU A 75 3.47 8.76 -0.82
CA LEU A 75 2.85 7.66 -1.58
C LEU A 75 2.42 8.06 -2.99
N THR A 76 1.93 9.29 -3.18
CA THR A 76 1.34 9.72 -4.46
C THR A 76 2.27 9.53 -5.67
N PRO A 77 3.56 9.92 -5.64
CA PRO A 77 4.47 9.72 -6.75
C PRO A 77 4.63 8.23 -7.11
N PHE A 78 4.78 7.39 -6.09
CA PHE A 78 4.97 5.96 -6.23
C PHE A 78 3.76 5.27 -6.87
N ILE A 79 2.56 5.57 -6.39
CA ILE A 79 1.31 5.00 -6.93
C ILE A 79 1.12 5.40 -8.42
N ARG A 80 1.47 6.64 -8.76
CA ARG A 80 1.42 7.14 -10.15
C ARG A 80 2.42 6.44 -11.06
N GLU A 81 3.67 6.27 -10.61
CA GLU A 81 4.73 5.58 -11.35
C GLU A 81 4.31 4.15 -11.72
N HIS A 82 3.70 3.43 -10.78
CA HIS A 82 3.28 2.06 -10.98
C HIS A 82 1.88 1.90 -11.61
N LYS A 83 1.17 3.01 -11.91
CA LYS A 83 -0.18 3.02 -12.50
C LYS A 83 -1.21 2.22 -11.69
N LEU A 84 -1.15 2.32 -10.37
CA LEU A 84 -2.05 1.62 -9.47
C LEU A 84 -3.13 2.56 -8.94
N LYS A 85 -4.29 2.00 -8.56
CA LYS A 85 -5.29 2.67 -7.74
C LYS A 85 -5.08 2.27 -6.29
N LEU A 86 -4.76 3.24 -5.43
CA LEU A 86 -4.58 3.01 -4.00
C LEU A 86 -5.94 2.94 -3.30
N ILE A 87 -6.10 1.95 -2.42
CA ILE A 87 -7.21 1.80 -1.49
C ILE A 87 -6.64 1.84 -0.06
N MET A 88 -7.32 2.56 0.84
CA MET A 88 -7.01 2.65 2.27
C MET A 88 -8.30 2.64 3.08
#